data_AF-A0A1T2XBZ8-F1
#
_entry.id   AF-A0A1T2XBZ8-F1
#
_cell.length_a   1.000
_cell.length_b   1.000
_cell.length_c   1.000
_cell.angle_alpha   90.00
_cell.angle_beta   90.00
_cell.angle_gamma   90.00
#
_symmetry.space_group_name_H-M   'P 1'
#
loop_
_entity.id
_entity.type
_entity.pdbx_description
1 polymer ?
#
loop_
_entity_poly.entity_id
_entity_poly.type
_entity_poly.pdbx_seq_one_letter_code
_entity_poly.pdbx_strand_id
1 'polypeptide(L)'
;MCVRYDWDHKPEVSNLIEIYSVFSGDSVDIIERRYEGHGYGSFKKDLAEVIIQKLVPIQANYKEIIHSQELDDILKKGAIRAAEVANETLIRAKRAMGFVTF
;
A
#
# COMPACT_ATOMS: atom_id res chain seq x y z
N MET A 1 12.06 -29.20 -4.48
CA MET A 1 11.94 -27.80 -4.96
C MET A 1 11.61 -26.95 -3.74
N CYS A 2 12.46 -26.01 -3.34
CA CYS A 2 12.47 -25.36 -2.01
C CYS A 2 11.87 -23.93 -2.06
N VAL A 3 11.13 -23.47 -1.06
CA VAL A 3 10.72 -22.06 -0.93
C VAL A 3 11.88 -21.29 -0.29
N ARG A 4 12.63 -20.55 -1.11
CA ARG A 4 13.82 -19.80 -0.70
C ARG A 4 13.88 -18.48 -1.45
N TYR A 5 14.22 -17.43 -0.72
CA TYR A 5 14.51 -16.09 -1.16
C TYR A 5 15.92 -16.02 -1.76
N ASP A 6 15.96 -15.74 -3.06
CA ASP A 6 17.16 -15.68 -3.88
C ASP A 6 16.78 -14.99 -5.21
N TRP A 7 17.10 -13.70 -5.34
CA TRP A 7 16.75 -12.94 -6.54
C TRP A 7 17.55 -13.35 -7.78
N ASP A 8 18.79 -13.82 -7.59
CA ASP A 8 19.68 -14.18 -8.70
C ASP A 8 19.25 -15.49 -9.36
N HIS A 9 18.80 -16.46 -8.56
CA HIS A 9 18.47 -17.80 -9.06
C HIS A 9 16.97 -18.11 -9.05
N LYS A 10 16.16 -17.38 -8.27
CA LYS A 10 14.73 -17.68 -8.03
C LYS A 10 13.87 -16.42 -7.89
N PRO A 11 13.90 -15.49 -8.87
CA PRO A 11 13.20 -14.22 -8.78
C PRO A 11 11.68 -14.38 -8.57
N GLU A 12 11.05 -15.40 -9.16
CA GLU A 12 9.60 -15.58 -9.01
C GLU A 12 9.22 -15.99 -7.59
N VAL A 13 10.03 -16.83 -6.94
CA VAL A 13 9.78 -17.28 -5.57
C VAL A 13 10.08 -16.16 -4.58
N SER A 14 11.17 -15.41 -4.82
CA SER A 14 11.56 -14.26 -4.01
C SER A 14 10.47 -13.19 -3.98
N ASN A 15 9.92 -12.84 -5.14
CA ASN A 15 8.79 -11.91 -5.23
C ASN A 15 7.56 -12.41 -4.45
N LEU A 16 7.22 -13.70 -4.52
CA LEU A 16 6.10 -14.25 -3.77
C LEU A 16 6.35 -14.24 -2.25
N ILE A 17 7.60 -14.46 -1.81
CA ILE A 17 7.98 -14.39 -0.40
C ILE A 17 7.89 -12.93 0.11
N GLU A 18 8.30 -11.95 -0.70
CA GLU A 18 8.14 -10.53 -0.36
C GLU A 18 6.66 -10.15 -0.22
N ILE A 19 5.82 -10.55 -1.18
CA ILE A 19 4.38 -10.32 -1.09
C ILE A 19 3.82 -10.97 0.17
N TYR A 20 4.20 -12.22 0.47
CA TYR A 20 3.78 -12.89 1.71
C TYR A 20 4.18 -12.04 2.93
N SER A 21 5.44 -11.62 3.00
CA SER A 21 6.00 -10.84 4.10
C SER A 21 5.24 -9.54 4.34
N VAL A 22 4.95 -8.79 3.27
CA VAL A 22 4.20 -7.52 3.37
C VAL A 22 2.77 -7.74 3.87
N PHE A 23 2.11 -8.81 3.42
CA PHE A 23 0.72 -9.05 3.76
C PHE A 23 0.53 -9.73 5.13
N SER A 24 1.43 -10.62 5.53
CA SER A 24 1.39 -11.28 6.85
C SER A 24 2.07 -10.48 7.96
N GLY A 25 3.07 -9.65 7.62
CA GLY A 25 3.97 -8.99 8.59
C GLY A 25 5.11 -9.88 9.09
N ASP A 26 5.18 -11.13 8.63
CA ASP A 26 6.28 -12.04 8.97
C ASP A 26 7.56 -11.65 8.20
N SER A 27 8.73 -11.85 8.82
CA SER A 27 10.00 -11.69 8.11
C SER A 27 10.23 -12.80 7.08
N VAL A 28 11.05 -12.50 6.07
CA VAL A 28 11.47 -13.46 5.04
C VAL A 28 12.03 -14.75 5.66
N ASP A 29 12.90 -14.64 6.67
CA ASP A 29 13.50 -15.80 7.35
C ASP A 29 12.45 -16.71 8.01
N ILE A 30 11.39 -16.13 8.57
CA ILE A 30 10.29 -16.90 9.19
C ILE A 30 9.51 -17.64 8.11
N ILE A 31 9.26 -17.01 6.98
CA ILE A 31 8.52 -17.59 5.85
C ILE A 31 9.32 -18.72 5.23
N GLU A 32 10.61 -18.55 4.99
CA GLU A 32 11.48 -19.61 4.46
C GLU A 32 11.50 -20.83 5.38
N ARG A 33 11.68 -20.63 6.69
CA ARG A 33 11.63 -21.72 7.68
C ARG A 33 10.27 -22.40 7.73
N ARG A 34 9.17 -21.64 7.64
CA ARG A 34 7.81 -22.19 7.62
C ARG A 34 7.58 -23.13 6.45
N TYR A 35 8.20 -22.85 5.30
CA TYR A 35 8.04 -23.63 4.08
C TYR A 35 9.26 -24.51 3.75
N GLU A 36 10.16 -24.71 4.70
CA GLU A 36 11.23 -25.69 4.57
C GLU A 36 10.61 -27.10 4.42
N GLY A 37 11.09 -27.87 3.44
CA GLY A 37 10.52 -29.19 3.11
C GLY A 37 9.13 -29.17 2.46
N HIS A 38 8.48 -28.01 2.31
CA HIS A 38 7.18 -27.87 1.67
C HIS A 38 7.29 -27.57 0.17
N GLY A 39 6.25 -27.95 -0.58
CA GLY A 39 6.15 -27.65 -2.01
C GLY A 39 5.49 -26.29 -2.29
N TYR A 40 5.66 -25.77 -3.51
CA TYR A 40 5.05 -24.49 -3.93
C TYR A 40 3.52 -24.49 -3.90
N GLY A 41 2.89 -25.66 -3.96
CA GLY A 41 1.43 -25.77 -3.92
C GLY A 41 0.82 -25.31 -2.59
N SER A 42 1.41 -25.70 -1.46
CA SER A 42 0.95 -25.24 -0.14
C SER A 42 1.29 -23.76 0.05
N PHE A 43 2.53 -23.36 -0.26
CA PHE A 43 2.97 -21.97 -0.18
C PHE A 43 2.04 -21.00 -0.95
N LYS A 44 1.69 -21.31 -2.20
CA LYS A 44 0.80 -20.45 -3.00
C LYS A 44 -0.62 -20.40 -2.48
N LYS A 45 -1.13 -21.50 -1.91
CA LYS A 45 -2.47 -21.52 -1.29
C LYS A 45 -2.51 -20.61 -0.07
N ASP A 46 -1.52 -20.74 0.82
CA ASP A 46 -1.44 -19.92 2.03
C ASP A 46 -1.19 -18.45 1.69
N LEU A 47 -0.34 -18.16 0.70
CA LEU A 47 -0.15 -16.80 0.18
C LEU A 47 -1.47 -16.18 -0.28
N ALA A 48 -2.29 -16.94 -1.03
CA ALA A 48 -3.58 -16.45 -1.49
C ALA A 48 -4.51 -16.11 -0.32
N GLU A 49 -4.55 -16.99 0.70
CA GLU A 49 -5.36 -16.76 1.90
C GLU A 49 -4.91 -15.52 2.67
N VAL A 50 -3.60 -15.35 2.88
CA VAL A 50 -3.02 -14.16 3.54
C VAL A 50 -3.37 -12.87 2.78
N ILE A 51 -3.31 -12.90 1.44
CA ILE A 51 -3.72 -11.76 0.60
C ILE A 51 -5.21 -11.46 0.77
N ILE A 52 -6.06 -12.48 0.68
CA ILE A 52 -7.52 -12.34 0.81
C ILE A 52 -7.87 -11.74 2.17
N GLN A 53 -7.35 -12.31 3.26
CA GLN A 53 -7.62 -11.85 4.62
C GLN A 53 -7.25 -10.38 4.82
N LYS A 54 -6.16 -9.91 4.22
CA LYS A 54 -5.74 -8.51 4.31
C LYS A 54 -6.61 -7.57 3.46
N LEU A 55 -7.01 -8.00 2.27
CA LEU A 55 -7.76 -7.15 1.33
C LEU A 55 -9.25 -7.06 1.64
N VAL A 56 -9.86 -8.10 2.23
CA VAL A 56 -11.29 -8.12 2.59
C VAL A 56 -11.71 -6.88 3.39
N PRO A 57 -11.07 -6.52 4.53
CA PRO A 57 -11.48 -5.34 5.28
C PRO A 57 -11.24 -4.03 4.51
N ILE A 58 -10.18 -3.95 3.69
CA ILE A 58 -9.92 -2.77 2.84
C ILE A 58 -11.04 -2.59 1.81
N GLN A 59 -11.47 -3.67 1.16
CA GLN A 59 -12.56 -3.65 0.20
C GLN A 59 -13.91 -3.34 0.85
N ALA A 60 -14.15 -3.84 2.06
CA ALA A 60 -15.35 -3.50 2.83
C ALA A 60 -15.39 -2.00 3.14
N ASN A 61 -14.34 -1.47 3.75
CA ASN A 61 -14.22 -0.04 4.07
C ASN A 61 -14.35 0.83 2.82
N TYR A 62 -13.71 0.44 1.71
CA TYR A 62 -13.83 1.15 0.44
C TYR A 62 -15.29 1.25 -0.02
N LYS A 63 -16.04 0.13 0.01
CA LYS A 63 -17.46 0.11 -0.39
C LYS A 63 -18.34 0.94 0.53
N GLU A 64 -18.02 1.01 1.82
CA GLU A 64 -18.75 1.84 2.78
C GLU A 64 -18.56 3.34 2.50
N ILE A 65 -17.33 3.77 2.19
CA ILE A 65 -17.00 5.20 2.11
C ILE A 65 -17.18 5.81 0.72
N ILE A 66 -17.04 5.05 -0.37
CA ILE A 66 -16.90 5.61 -1.74
C ILE A 66 -18.08 6.46 -2.22
N HIS A 67 -19.28 6.24 -1.68
CA HIS A 67 -20.48 7.01 -1.99
C HIS A 67 -21.05 7.74 -0.77
N SER A 68 -20.28 7.81 0.32
CA SER A 68 -20.69 8.43 1.57
C SER A 68 -20.43 9.94 1.56
N GLN A 69 -21.24 10.69 2.32
CA GLN A 69 -20.97 12.11 2.58
C GLN A 69 -19.69 12.31 3.41
N GLU A 70 -19.28 11.30 4.18
CA GLU A 70 -18.05 11.34 4.97
C GLU A 70 -16.81 11.53 4.08
N LEU A 71 -16.75 10.83 2.93
CA LEU A 71 -15.65 10.99 1.98
C LEU A 71 -15.55 12.44 1.48
N ASP A 72 -16.66 13.04 1.08
CA ASP A 72 -16.69 14.44 0.64
C ASP A 72 -16.21 15.39 1.74
N ASP A 73 -16.61 15.16 2.98
CA ASP A 73 -16.22 16.02 4.10
C ASP A 73 -14.72 15.88 4.43
N ILE A 74 -14.16 14.68 4.33
CA ILE A 74 -12.72 14.44 4.44
C ILE A 74 -11.98 15.18 3.32
N LEU A 75 -12.45 15.06 2.08
CA LEU A 75 -11.84 15.73 0.91
C LEU A 75 -11.90 17.25 1.03
N LYS A 76 -13.03 17.83 1.45
CA LYS A 76 -13.18 19.26 1.68
C LYS A 76 -12.22 19.76 2.76
N LYS A 77 -12.11 19.06 3.89
CA LYS A 77 -11.16 19.41 4.96
C LYS A 77 -9.71 19.34 4.48
N GLY A 78 -9.36 18.31 3.71
CA GLY A 78 -8.04 18.18 3.09
C GLY A 78 -7.74 19.33 2.13
N ALA A 79 -8.71 19.71 1.30
CA ALA A 79 -8.59 20.82 0.35
C ALA A 79 -8.35 22.16 1.06
N ILE A 80 -9.06 22.44 2.15
CA ILE A 80 -8.86 23.67 2.95
C ILE A 80 -7.42 23.73 3.49
N ARG A 81 -6.95 22.66 4.14
CA ARG A 81 -5.58 22.60 4.68
C ARG A 81 -4.52 22.73 3.60
N ALA A 82 -4.71 22.07 2.46
CA ALA A 82 -3.79 22.16 1.34
C ALA A 82 -3.77 23.59 0.75
N ALA A 83 -4.94 24.23 0.64
CA ALA A 83 -5.06 25.59 0.12
C ALA A 83 -4.36 26.61 1.03
N GLU A 84 -4.48 26.48 2.36
CA GLU A 84 -3.78 27.35 3.32
C GLU A 84 -2.26 27.38 3.04
N VAL A 85 -1.63 26.21 2.92
CA VAL A 85 -0.18 26.09 2.67
C VAL A 85 0.18 26.50 1.24
N ALA A 86 -0.61 26.08 0.25
CA ALA A 86 -0.34 26.35 -1.16
C ALA A 86 -0.47 27.85 -1.49
N ASN A 87 -1.46 28.52 -0.88
CA ASN A 87 -1.73 29.94 -1.14
C ASN A 87 -0.58 30.84 -0.71
N GLU A 88 0.11 30.54 0.40
CA GLU A 88 1.31 31.29 0.80
C GLU A 88 2.39 31.26 -0.29
N THR A 89 2.64 30.07 -0.83
CA THR A 89 3.62 29.90 -1.91
C THR A 89 3.16 30.56 -3.19
N LEU A 90 1.89 30.43 -3.54
CA LEU A 90 1.30 31.07 -4.71
C LEU A 90 1.38 32.61 -4.62
N ILE A 91 1.09 33.19 -3.47
CA ILE A 91 1.18 34.64 -3.25
C ILE A 91 2.63 35.11 -3.42
N ARG A 92 3.61 34.40 -2.83
CA ARG A 92 5.04 34.73 -3.02
C ARG A 92 5.44 34.70 -4.49
N ALA A 93 5.04 33.66 -5.22
CA ALA A 93 5.32 33.53 -6.65
C ALA A 93 4.65 34.64 -7.47
N LYS A 94 3.37 34.95 -7.19
CA LYS A 94 2.63 36.03 -7.86
C LYS A 94 3.29 37.40 -7.64
N ARG A 95 3.71 37.70 -6.40
CA ARG A 95 4.45 38.94 -6.08
C ARG A 95 5.77 39.02 -6.83
N ALA A 96 6.53 37.91 -6.88
CA ALA A 96 7.80 37.86 -7.61
C ALA A 96 7.62 38.10 -9.13
N MET A 97 6.48 37.69 -9.70
CA MET A 97 6.14 37.92 -11.11
C MET A 97 5.50 39.28 -11.39
N GLY A 98 5.25 40.11 -10.37
CA GLY A 98 4.62 41.41 -10.53
C GLY A 98 3.10 41.38 -10.70
N PHE A 99 2.43 40.28 -10.35
CA PHE A 99 0.97 40.23 -10.33
C PHE A 99 0.42 40.96 -9.10
N VAL A 100 -0.73 41.62 -9.27
CA VAL A 100 -1.49 42.18 -8.15
C VAL A 100 -2.05 41.02 -7.31
N THR A 101 -1.61 40.93 -6.06
CA THR A 101 -2.12 39.97 -5.08
C THR A 101 -2.97 40.71 -4.06
N PHE A 102 -4.26 40.38 -3.97
CA PHE A 102 -5.14 40.74 -2.86
C PHE A 102 -5.13 39.61 -1.82
#